data_AF-A0A5J4KGL9-F1
#
_entry.id   AF-A0A5J4KGL9-F1
#
_cell.length_a   1.000
_cell.length_b   1.000
_cell.length_c   1.000
_cell.angle_alpha   90.00
_cell.angle_beta   90.00
_cell.angle_gamma   90.00
#
_symmetry.space_group_name_H-M   'P 1'
#
loop_
_entity.id
_entity.type
_entity.pdbx_description
1 polymer ?
#
loop_
_entity_poly.entity_id
_entity_poly.type
_entity_poly.pdbx_seq_one_letter_code
_entity_poly.pdbx_strand_id
1 'polypeptide(L)'
;MNKDELEGKAKEAQGGVKESLGNLTGNEQLQAEGKADKVEGKAQGLLGKVGEKLHEAAEQVKEAAQHASEKAKETKEEHQP
;
A
#
# COMPACT_ATOMS: atom_id res chain seq x y z
N MET A 1 8.94 8.24 6.17
CA MET A 1 7.57 8.50 5.69
C MET A 1 7.59 8.33 4.18
N ASN A 2 6.81 7.38 3.65
CA ASN A 2 6.79 7.05 2.22
C ASN A 2 6.01 8.13 1.44
N LYS A 3 6.44 8.42 0.20
CA LYS A 3 5.84 9.45 -0.66
C LYS A 3 4.35 9.20 -0.92
N ASP A 4 3.98 7.93 -1.11
CA ASP A 4 2.60 7.50 -1.36
C ASP A 4 1.65 7.82 -0.20
N GLU A 5 2.13 7.72 1.05
CA GLU A 5 1.31 8.03 2.23
C GLU A 5 1.10 9.54 2.38
N LEU A 6 2.10 10.35 1.95
CA LEU A 6 1.98 11.80 1.92
C LEU A 6 1.04 12.27 0.80
N GLU A 7 1.12 11.66 -0.38
CA GLU A 7 0.20 11.94 -1.50
C GLU A 7 -1.25 11.56 -1.18
N GLY A 8 -1.47 10.41 -0.51
CA GLY A 8 -2.80 10.02 -0.04
C GLY A 8 -3.40 11.03 0.95
N LYS A 9 -2.60 11.50 1.91
CA LYS A 9 -3.03 12.54 2.87
C LYS A 9 -3.27 13.89 2.20
N ALA A 10 -2.45 14.26 1.22
CA ALA A 10 -2.64 15.49 0.45
C ALA A 10 -3.95 15.46 -0.35
N LYS A 11 -4.26 14.35 -1.02
CA LYS A 11 -5.54 14.14 -1.72
C LYS A 11 -6.73 14.20 -0.76
N GLU A 12 -6.65 13.58 0.42
CA GLU A 12 -7.72 13.68 1.43
C GLU A 12 -7.97 15.13 1.89
N ALA A 13 -6.90 15.87 2.16
CA ALA A 13 -6.99 17.28 2.55
C ALA A 13 -7.59 18.14 1.43
N GLN A 14 -7.09 17.97 0.19
CA GLN A 14 -7.56 18.71 -0.97
C GLN A 14 -9.04 18.40 -1.29
N GLY A 15 -9.46 17.14 -1.17
CA GLY A 15 -10.86 16.74 -1.31
C GLY A 15 -11.77 17.35 -0.24
N GLY A 16 -11.29 17.48 1.00
CA GLY A 16 -12.00 18.19 2.08
C GLY A 16 -12.20 19.69 1.78
N VAL A 17 -11.19 20.34 1.20
CA VAL A 17 -11.29 21.75 0.78
C VAL A 17 -12.26 21.90 -0.40
N LYS A 18 -12.17 21.05 -1.43
CA LYS A 18 -13.10 21.06 -2.57
C LYS A 18 -14.56 20.83 -2.14
N GLU A 19 -14.80 19.89 -1.23
CA GLU A 19 -16.13 19.62 -0.68
C GLU A 19 -16.69 20.83 0.10
N SER A 20 -15.85 21.46 0.92
CA SER A 20 -16.24 22.65 1.70
C SER A 20 -16.54 23.84 0.79
N LEU A 21 -15.69 24.09 -0.20
CA LEU A 21 -15.91 25.13 -1.20
C LEU A 21 -17.15 24.84 -2.05
N GLY A 22 -17.34 23.61 -2.52
CA GLY A 22 -18.52 23.21 -3.28
C GLY A 22 -19.83 23.43 -2.51
N ASN A 23 -19.86 23.10 -1.23
CA ASN A 23 -21.00 23.42 -0.36
C ASN A 23 -21.20 24.94 -0.19
N LEU A 24 -20.12 25.70 -0.05
CA LEU A 24 -20.18 27.13 0.16
C LEU A 24 -20.63 27.90 -1.09
N THR A 25 -20.21 27.46 -2.28
CA THR A 25 -20.55 28.11 -3.56
C THR A 25 -21.75 27.49 -4.26
N GLY A 26 -22.35 26.42 -3.72
CA GLY A 26 -23.40 25.64 -4.37
C GLY A 26 -22.96 24.89 -5.63
N ASN A 27 -21.66 24.57 -5.75
CA ASN A 27 -21.11 23.89 -6.93
C ASN A 27 -21.04 22.37 -6.70
N GLU A 28 -22.01 21.65 -7.28
CA GLU A 28 -22.11 20.19 -7.18
C GLU A 28 -20.92 19.45 -7.78
N GLN A 29 -20.26 19.99 -8.81
CA GLN A 29 -19.05 19.39 -9.38
C GLN A 29 -17.91 19.36 -8.35
N LEU A 30 -17.66 20.49 -7.67
CA LEU A 30 -16.62 20.56 -6.64
C LEU A 30 -16.89 19.61 -5.46
N GLN A 31 -18.16 19.47 -5.08
CA GLN A 31 -18.57 18.52 -4.06
C GLN A 31 -18.36 17.07 -4.50
N ALA A 32 -18.70 16.74 -5.74
CA ALA A 32 -18.52 15.40 -6.30
C ALA A 32 -17.03 15.03 -6.45
N GLU A 33 -16.21 15.96 -6.95
CA GLU A 33 -14.75 15.79 -7.04
C GLU A 33 -14.13 15.55 -5.67
N GLY A 34 -14.50 16.36 -4.66
CA GLY A 34 -13.96 16.20 -3.30
C GLY A 34 -14.29 14.85 -2.67
N LYS A 35 -15.49 14.30 -2.94
CA LYS A 35 -15.88 12.96 -2.50
C LYS A 35 -15.13 11.87 -3.25
N ALA A 36 -14.95 12.02 -4.56
CA ALA A 36 -14.19 11.08 -5.37
C ALA A 36 -12.72 11.01 -4.92
N ASP A 37 -12.07 12.16 -4.73
CA ASP A 37 -10.68 12.26 -4.25
C ASP A 37 -10.49 11.59 -2.88
N LYS A 38 -11.44 11.76 -1.93
CA LYS A 38 -11.42 11.08 -0.62
C LYS A 38 -11.57 9.57 -0.74
N VAL A 39 -12.44 9.08 -1.62
CA VAL A 39 -12.65 7.64 -1.83
C VAL A 39 -11.40 7.02 -2.47
N GLU A 40 -10.83 7.67 -3.47
CA GLU A 40 -9.62 7.21 -4.14
C GLU A 40 -8.43 7.16 -3.18
N GLY A 41 -8.23 8.20 -2.36
CA GLY A 41 -7.17 8.23 -1.34
C GLY A 41 -7.31 7.11 -0.30
N LYS A 42 -8.54 6.84 0.18
CA LYS A 42 -8.81 5.72 1.09
C LYS A 42 -8.58 4.36 0.44
N ALA A 43 -8.97 4.21 -0.83
CA ALA A 43 -8.75 2.98 -1.59
C ALA A 43 -7.25 2.72 -1.82
N GLN A 44 -6.48 3.73 -2.21
CA GLN A 44 -5.02 3.63 -2.33
C GLN A 44 -4.36 3.27 -1.00
N GLY A 45 -4.78 3.91 0.11
CA GLY A 45 -4.26 3.60 1.45
C GLY A 45 -4.57 2.17 1.92
N LEU A 46 -5.74 1.64 1.56
CA LEU A 46 -6.12 0.24 1.85
C LEU A 46 -5.32 -0.76 1.00
N LEU A 47 -5.20 -0.50 -0.30
CA LEU A 47 -4.42 -1.35 -1.21
C LEU A 47 -2.94 -1.37 -0.84
N GLY A 48 -2.38 -0.23 -0.43
CA GLY A 48 -1.01 -0.16 0.09
C GLY A 48 -0.79 -1.06 1.29
N LYS A 49 -1.67 -0.99 2.30
CA LYS A 49 -1.59 -1.85 3.50
C LYS A 49 -1.75 -3.35 3.22
N VAL A 50 -2.57 -3.71 2.23
CA VAL A 50 -2.75 -5.12 1.82
C VAL A 50 -1.52 -5.61 1.07
N GLY A 51 -0.97 -4.81 0.16
CA GLY A 51 0.26 -5.12 -0.56
C GLY A 51 1.45 -5.32 0.37
N GLU A 52 1.60 -4.46 1.38
CA GLU A 52 2.68 -4.54 2.37
C GLU A 52 2.64 -5.86 3.15
N LYS A 53 1.47 -6.27 3.64
CA LYS A 53 1.29 -7.55 4.35
C LYS A 53 1.57 -8.77 3.48
N LEU A 54 1.19 -8.72 2.20
CA LEU A 54 1.45 -9.79 1.25
C LEU A 54 2.94 -9.89 0.92
N HIS A 55 3.62 -8.75 0.79
CA HIS A 55 5.06 -8.70 0.57
C HIS A 55 5.83 -9.29 1.76
N GLU A 56 5.45 -8.91 2.99
CA GLU A 56 6.07 -9.40 4.21
C GLU A 56 5.89 -10.92 4.38
N ALA A 57 4.70 -11.44 4.06
CA ALA A 57 4.45 -12.89 4.05
C ALA A 57 5.25 -13.63 2.97
N ALA A 58 5.40 -13.03 1.78
CA ALA A 58 6.19 -13.60 0.69
C ALA A 58 7.69 -13.64 1.01
N GLU A 59 8.24 -12.60 1.66
CA GLU A 59 9.62 -12.57 2.13
C GLU A 59 9.90 -13.67 3.15
N GLN A 60 9.01 -13.88 4.14
CA GLN A 60 9.18 -14.96 5.11
C GLN A 60 9.21 -16.35 4.47
N VAL A 61 8.36 -16.59 3.47
CA VAL A 61 8.36 -17.86 2.72
C VAL A 61 9.64 -18.02 1.91
N LYS A 62 10.13 -16.93 1.30
CA LYS A 62 11.35 -16.94 0.51
C LYS A 62 12.58 -17.19 1.38
N GLU A 63 12.69 -16.54 2.54
CA GLU A 63 13.75 -16.80 3.51
C GLU A 63 13.72 -18.25 4.00
N ALA A 64 12.55 -18.76 4.39
CA ALA A 64 12.40 -20.14 4.83
C ALA A 64 12.81 -21.15 3.73
N ALA A 65 12.43 -20.87 2.47
CA ALA A 65 12.81 -21.69 1.32
C ALA A 65 14.33 -21.63 1.05
N GLN A 66 14.95 -20.45 1.15
CA GLN A 66 16.39 -20.29 0.97
C GLN A 66 17.16 -21.04 2.07
N HIS A 67 16.76 -20.89 3.33
CA HIS A 67 17.39 -21.55 4.46
C HIS A 67 17.28 -23.08 4.39
N ALA A 68 16.12 -23.59 3.95
CA ALA A 68 15.94 -25.01 3.69
C ALA A 68 16.81 -25.50 2.51
N SER A 69 16.92 -24.68 1.46
CA SER A 69 17.72 -25.01 0.28
C SER A 69 19.24 -25.02 0.56
N GLU A 70 19.73 -24.15 1.43
CA GLU A 70 21.14 -24.14 1.86
C GLU A 70 21.46 -25.35 2.75
N LYS A 71 20.62 -25.64 3.75
CA LYS A 71 20.78 -26.87 4.55
C LYS A 71 20.76 -28.12 3.70
N ALA A 72 19.89 -28.17 2.69
CA ALA A 72 19.82 -29.31 1.78
C ALA A 72 21.07 -29.44 0.90
N LYS A 73 21.75 -28.32 0.56
CA LYS A 73 23.02 -28.33 -0.17
C LYS A 73 24.19 -28.77 0.71
N GLU A 74 24.29 -28.24 1.94
CA GLU A 74 25.33 -28.64 2.90
C GLU A 74 25.25 -30.13 3.23
N THR A 75 24.03 -30.65 3.47
CA THR A 75 23.82 -32.08 3.76
C THR A 75 24.18 -32.98 2.57
N LYS A 76 24.11 -32.45 1.34
CA LYS A 76 24.43 -33.20 0.12
C LYS A 76 25.92 -33.18 -0.22
N GLU A 77 26.65 -32.14 0.17
CA GLU A 77 28.12 -32.09 0.06
C GLU A 77 28.82 -32.93 1.14
N GLU A 78 28.29 -32.98 2.37
CA GLU A 78 28.91 -33.76 3.46
C GLU A 78 28.76 -35.29 3.30
N HIS A 79 27.88 -35.76 2.40
CA HIS A 79 27.59 -37.18 2.16
C HIS A 79 28.16 -37.73 0.83
N GLN A 80 29.00 -36.98 0.12
CA GLN A 80 29.79 -37.51 -0.99
C GLN A 80 31.26 -37.72 -0.56
N PRO A 81 31.66 -38.96 -0.22
CA PRO A 81 33.07 -39.36 -0.21
C PRO A 81 33.66 -39.49 -1.62
#